data_AF-A0A972M953-F1
#
_entry.id   AF-A0A972M953-F1
#
_cell.length_a   1.000
_cell.length_b   1.000
_cell.length_c   1.000
_cell.angle_alpha   90.00
_cell.angle_beta   90.00
_cell.angle_gamma   90.00
#
_symmetry.space_group_name_H-M   'P 1'
#
loop_
_entity.id
_entity.type
_entity.pdbx_description
1 polymer ?
#
loop_
_entity_poly.entity_id
_entity_poly.type
_entity_poly.pdbx_seq_one_letter_code
_entity_poly.pdbx_strand_id
1 'polypeptide(L)'
;MQNRRVKLLWLSAIACNGNAHSFLNYPNLEQFLKDFSFVYHPILESLYSLEDIINKQVECDILLIEGAISPEFKKANTPIINLISKYANIAKKVITIGTCATFGGIFKESGYRFTTGLHFEKEKELFLFSSLKDKTISLSGCPIHPEVLVSTLYAIKEDLELHLDRFLRPKEFYAYTIHSGCTRNEYFEYKIDNHQFGRLEGCMFYEHGCQAPFSHGSCNRILWNGVNSKTRNGEPCHGCTEPDFPKQNLFRTKKNMGVPQFLPLGVSKRAYLTLAGVTKAFKIKRLEEDLF
;
A
#
# COMPACT_ATOMS: atom_id res chain seq x y z
N MET A 1 5.31 9.51 -34.52
CA MET A 1 5.03 10.59 -33.56
C MET A 1 6.10 10.52 -32.49
N GLN A 2 6.87 11.60 -32.25
CA GLN A 2 7.84 11.61 -31.15
C GLN A 2 7.08 11.40 -29.84
N ASN A 3 7.36 10.29 -29.15
CA ASN A 3 6.63 9.88 -27.96
C ASN A 3 6.96 10.89 -26.83
N ARG A 4 6.07 11.86 -26.59
CA ARG A 4 6.24 12.88 -25.55
C ARG A 4 6.33 12.18 -24.19
N ARG A 5 7.36 12.52 -23.39
CA ARG A 5 7.48 12.03 -22.02
C ARG A 5 6.34 12.58 -21.16
N VAL A 6 5.74 11.72 -20.34
CA VAL A 6 4.70 12.13 -19.38
C VAL A 6 5.37 12.88 -18.24
N LYS A 7 4.88 14.09 -17.95
CA LYS A 7 5.45 14.97 -16.91
C LYS A 7 4.90 14.60 -15.52
N LEU A 8 5.78 14.15 -14.63
CA LEU A 8 5.44 13.77 -13.25
C LEU A 8 5.87 14.86 -12.27
N LEU A 9 5.01 15.21 -11.33
CA LEU A 9 5.35 16.10 -10.22
C LEU A 9 5.11 15.36 -8.90
N TRP A 10 6.18 15.06 -8.15
CA TRP A 10 6.10 14.30 -6.90
C TRP A 10 6.28 15.22 -5.69
N LEU A 11 5.19 15.41 -4.93
CA LEU A 11 5.20 16.17 -3.68
C LEU A 11 5.24 15.24 -2.48
N SER A 12 6.18 15.50 -1.58
CA SER A 12 6.21 14.89 -0.24
C SER A 12 5.60 15.85 0.79
N ALA A 13 4.51 15.42 1.41
CA ALA A 13 3.90 15.97 2.61
C ALA A 13 4.61 15.40 3.87
N ILE A 14 3.86 15.00 4.91
CA ILE A 14 4.43 14.36 6.11
C ILE A 14 4.81 12.91 5.76
N ALA A 15 6.07 12.68 5.42
CA ALA A 15 6.54 11.40 4.90
C ALA A 15 7.93 11.01 5.43
N CYS A 16 8.23 9.71 5.33
CA CYS A 16 9.57 9.15 5.55
C CYS A 16 10.35 8.96 4.24
N ASN A 17 9.78 9.36 3.10
CA ASN A 17 10.31 9.11 1.75
C ASN A 17 10.50 7.63 1.36
N GLY A 18 9.97 6.69 2.17
CA GLY A 18 10.09 5.27 1.91
C GLY A 18 9.46 4.82 0.59
N ASN A 19 8.45 5.55 0.08
CA ASN A 19 7.85 5.21 -1.22
C ASN A 19 8.76 5.60 -2.38
N ALA A 20 9.42 6.76 -2.29
CA ALA A 20 10.43 7.15 -3.24
C ALA A 20 11.61 6.15 -3.25
N HIS A 21 12.10 5.73 -2.07
CA HIS A 21 13.12 4.67 -2.01
C HIS A 21 12.64 3.34 -2.60
N SER A 22 11.39 2.96 -2.33
CA SER A 22 10.79 1.76 -2.92
C SER A 22 10.77 1.83 -4.45
N PHE A 23 10.33 2.97 -5.01
CA PHE A 23 10.32 3.22 -6.45
C PHE A 23 11.70 3.05 -7.10
N LEU A 24 12.78 3.48 -6.43
CA LEU A 24 14.15 3.30 -6.93
C LEU A 24 14.60 1.84 -7.04
N ASN A 25 13.89 0.91 -6.40
CA ASN A 25 14.14 -0.53 -6.56
C ASN A 25 13.41 -1.14 -7.78
N TYR A 26 12.72 -0.34 -8.60
CA TYR A 26 12.12 -0.84 -9.83
C TYR A 26 13.21 -1.29 -10.83
N PRO A 27 13.23 -2.56 -11.28
CA PRO A 27 14.33 -3.11 -12.08
C PRO A 27 14.58 -2.38 -13.41
N ASN A 28 13.52 -1.85 -14.04
CA ASN A 28 13.59 -1.21 -15.35
C ASN A 28 13.52 0.32 -15.26
N LEU A 29 14.15 0.92 -14.24
CA LEU A 29 14.09 2.35 -13.96
C LEU A 29 14.62 3.20 -15.12
N GLU A 30 15.70 2.76 -15.78
CA GLU A 30 16.23 3.47 -16.95
C GLU A 30 15.23 3.58 -18.10
N GLN A 31 14.50 2.49 -18.37
CA GLN A 31 13.45 2.49 -19.38
C GLN A 31 12.29 3.40 -18.97
N PHE A 32 11.88 3.33 -17.70
CA PHE A 32 10.87 4.23 -17.15
C PHE A 32 11.24 5.71 -17.35
N LEU A 33 12.49 6.10 -17.14
CA LEU A 33 12.96 7.49 -17.32
C LEU A 33 13.03 7.95 -18.79
N LYS A 34 12.91 7.03 -19.76
CA LYS A 34 12.76 7.40 -21.18
C LYS A 34 11.32 7.79 -21.52
N ASP A 35 10.35 7.22 -20.81
CA ASP A 35 8.92 7.41 -21.06
C ASP A 35 8.27 8.47 -20.15
N PHE A 36 8.87 8.72 -18.99
CA PHE A 36 8.43 9.69 -17.99
C PHE A 36 9.55 10.69 -17.66
N SER A 37 9.16 11.92 -17.28
CA SER A 37 10.09 12.96 -16.86
C SER A 37 9.61 13.61 -15.56
N PHE A 38 10.49 13.71 -14.57
CA PHE A 38 10.19 14.41 -13.32
C PHE A 38 10.34 15.92 -13.48
N VAL A 39 9.21 16.61 -13.45
CA VAL A 39 9.14 18.07 -13.29
C VAL A 39 9.73 18.45 -11.94
N TYR A 40 9.37 17.68 -10.91
CA TYR A 40 9.95 17.76 -9.58
C TYR A 40 9.90 16.39 -8.90
N HIS A 41 10.98 16.04 -8.20
CA HIS A 41 11.05 14.85 -7.34
C HIS A 41 11.79 15.23 -6.04
N PRO A 42 11.37 14.73 -4.85
CA PRO A 42 11.94 15.15 -3.58
C PRO A 42 13.38 14.67 -3.34
N ILE A 43 13.83 13.63 -4.04
CA ILE A 43 15.15 13.00 -3.85
C ILE A 43 16.01 13.00 -5.11
N LEU A 44 15.37 12.94 -6.28
CA LEU A 44 16.07 12.78 -7.55
C LEU A 44 16.26 14.17 -8.15
N GLU A 45 17.31 14.32 -8.95
CA GLU A 45 17.44 15.47 -9.82
C GLU A 45 16.20 15.61 -10.72
N SER A 46 15.71 16.83 -10.86
CA SER A 46 14.49 17.12 -11.59
C SER A 46 14.58 18.47 -12.30
N LEU A 47 13.68 18.71 -13.24
CA LEU A 47 13.73 19.88 -14.13
C LEU A 47 13.60 21.22 -13.39
N TYR A 48 12.92 21.22 -12.24
CA TYR A 48 12.64 22.41 -11.46
C TYR A 48 12.97 22.18 -9.99
N SER A 49 13.46 23.22 -9.33
CA SER A 49 13.68 23.21 -7.89
C SER A 49 12.36 23.28 -7.11
N LEU A 50 12.37 22.96 -5.82
CA LEU A 50 11.20 23.16 -4.95
C LEU A 50 10.76 24.65 -4.95
N GLU A 51 11.70 25.58 -4.99
CA GLU A 51 11.41 27.01 -5.04
C GLU A 51 10.68 27.39 -6.33
N ASP A 52 11.08 26.81 -7.48
CA ASP A 52 10.34 26.98 -8.73
C ASP A 52 8.92 26.41 -8.63
N ILE A 53 8.75 25.24 -8.02
CA ILE A 53 7.42 24.63 -7.83
C ILE A 53 6.51 25.51 -6.95
N ILE A 54 7.08 26.19 -5.95
CA ILE A 54 6.35 27.11 -5.09
C ILE A 54 5.98 28.39 -5.84
N ASN A 55 6.95 29.01 -6.50
CA ASN A 55 6.83 30.36 -7.07
C ASN A 55 6.22 30.40 -8.47
N LYS A 56 6.40 29.34 -9.28
CA LYS A 56 5.91 29.23 -10.66
C LYS A 56 4.83 28.16 -10.75
N GLN A 57 3.97 28.25 -11.76
CA GLN A 57 3.03 27.18 -12.07
C GLN A 57 3.53 26.45 -13.31
N VAL A 58 4.26 25.37 -13.08
CA VAL A 58 4.81 24.53 -14.15
C VAL A 58 3.80 23.47 -14.57
N GLU A 59 3.79 23.11 -15.85
CA GLU A 59 2.91 22.04 -16.35
C GLU A 59 3.32 20.67 -15.80
N CYS A 60 2.36 19.89 -15.33
CA CYS A 60 2.52 18.47 -15.06
C CYS A 60 1.30 17.68 -15.57
N ASP A 61 1.54 16.46 -16.06
CA ASP A 61 0.48 15.57 -16.51
C ASP A 61 -0.10 14.80 -15.32
N ILE A 62 0.74 14.35 -14.39
CA ILE A 62 0.36 13.56 -13.21
C ILE A 62 0.97 14.18 -11.95
N LEU A 63 0.12 14.43 -10.94
CA LEU A 63 0.54 14.83 -9.60
C LEU A 63 0.63 13.60 -8.70
N LEU A 64 1.81 13.34 -8.16
CA LEU A 64 2.07 12.28 -7.20
C LEU A 64 2.17 12.90 -5.80
N ILE A 65 1.39 12.38 -4.85
CA ILE A 65 1.33 12.88 -3.48
C ILE A 65 1.77 11.76 -2.54
N GLU A 66 2.91 11.97 -1.88
CA GLU A 66 3.44 11.07 -0.86
C GLU A 66 3.29 11.69 0.54
N GLY A 67 2.93 10.87 1.52
CA GLY A 67 2.84 11.28 2.92
C GLY A 67 1.46 11.74 3.36
N ALA A 68 1.28 11.81 4.68
CA ALA A 68 0.03 12.27 5.28
C ALA A 68 -0.11 13.79 5.13
N ILE A 69 -1.36 14.26 5.06
CA ILE A 69 -1.70 15.64 4.75
C ILE A 69 -2.28 16.30 5.99
N SER A 70 -1.73 17.47 6.32
CA SER A 70 -2.26 18.37 7.34
C SER A 70 -2.20 19.81 6.83
N PRO A 71 -3.22 20.66 7.10
CA PRO A 71 -3.15 22.09 6.84
C PRO A 71 -2.00 22.81 7.57
N GLU A 72 -1.53 22.26 8.70
CA GLU A 72 -0.43 22.85 9.49
C GLU A 72 0.95 22.53 8.89
N PHE A 73 1.07 21.46 8.11
CA PHE A 73 2.34 21.07 7.52
C PHE A 73 2.73 22.03 6.40
N LYS A 74 3.94 22.59 6.51
CA LYS A 74 4.51 23.51 5.53
C LYS A 74 5.76 22.90 4.89
N LYS A 75 5.90 23.09 3.58
CA LYS A 75 7.12 22.77 2.83
C LYS A 75 7.70 24.09 2.32
N ALA A 76 8.93 24.43 2.75
CA ALA A 76 9.56 25.73 2.50
C ALA A 76 8.59 26.91 2.77
N ASN A 77 8.07 26.95 4.02
CA ASN A 77 7.10 27.95 4.51
C ASN A 77 5.74 28.01 3.80
N THR A 78 5.49 27.17 2.80
CA THR A 78 4.20 27.11 2.09
C THR A 78 3.36 25.96 2.63
N PRO A 79 2.09 26.18 3.04
CA PRO A 79 1.18 25.09 3.41
C PRO A 79 1.08 24.05 2.30
N ILE A 80 1.29 22.77 2.64
CA ILE A 80 1.32 21.70 1.62
C ILE A 80 0.00 21.58 0.87
N ILE A 81 -1.12 21.86 1.54
CA ILE A 81 -2.45 21.85 0.95
C ILE A 81 -2.59 22.87 -0.20
N ASN A 82 -1.87 23.99 -0.14
CA ASN A 82 -1.89 25.01 -1.19
C ASN A 82 -1.13 24.51 -2.42
N LEU A 83 0.00 23.85 -2.22
CA LEU A 83 0.77 23.22 -3.31
C LEU A 83 -0.03 22.09 -3.96
N ILE A 84 -0.65 21.23 -3.16
CA ILE A 84 -1.53 20.16 -3.66
C ILE A 84 -2.66 20.78 -4.49
N SER A 85 -3.37 21.78 -3.97
CA SER A 85 -4.48 22.44 -4.69
C SER A 85 -4.02 23.06 -6.01
N LYS A 86 -2.90 23.78 -5.99
CA LYS A 86 -2.30 24.45 -7.15
C LYS A 86 -2.05 23.47 -8.30
N TYR A 87 -1.39 22.34 -8.02
CA TYR A 87 -1.01 21.37 -9.04
C TYR A 87 -2.12 20.38 -9.37
N ALA A 88 -2.97 20.03 -8.41
CA ALA A 88 -4.09 19.15 -8.65
C ALA A 88 -5.10 19.76 -9.62
N ASN A 89 -5.24 21.09 -9.66
CA ASN A 89 -6.14 21.76 -10.61
C ASN A 89 -5.68 21.65 -12.06
N ILE A 90 -4.37 21.51 -12.32
CA ILE A 90 -3.83 21.40 -13.69
C ILE A 90 -3.46 19.98 -14.10
N ALA A 91 -3.14 19.10 -13.15
CA ALA A 91 -2.81 17.72 -13.44
C ALA A 91 -4.03 16.96 -13.98
N LYS A 92 -3.81 16.10 -14.98
CA LYS A 92 -4.84 15.23 -15.56
C LYS A 92 -5.24 14.11 -14.61
N LYS A 93 -4.27 13.58 -13.85
CA LYS A 93 -4.47 12.56 -12.82
C LYS A 93 -3.73 12.94 -11.55
N VAL A 94 -4.29 12.54 -10.41
CA VAL A 94 -3.68 12.64 -9.08
C VAL A 94 -3.45 11.22 -8.57
N ILE A 95 -2.28 10.93 -8.01
CA ILE A 95 -1.99 9.63 -7.41
C ILE A 95 -1.58 9.83 -5.95
N THR A 96 -2.28 9.17 -5.03
CA THR A 96 -1.79 9.05 -3.64
C THR A 96 -0.82 7.87 -3.56
N ILE A 97 0.37 8.12 -3.04
CA ILE A 97 1.44 7.15 -2.94
C ILE A 97 1.68 6.80 -1.47
N GLY A 98 1.41 5.55 -1.16
CA GLY A 98 1.57 4.96 0.15
C GLY A 98 0.38 5.21 1.07
N THR A 99 0.29 4.38 2.10
CA THR A 99 -0.83 4.39 3.07
C THR A 99 -0.97 5.71 3.82
N CYS A 100 0.13 6.46 3.97
CA CYS A 100 0.08 7.79 4.56
C CYS A 100 -0.72 8.77 3.70
N ALA A 101 -0.49 8.80 2.38
CA ALA A 101 -1.21 9.68 1.47
C ALA A 101 -2.64 9.19 1.21
N THR A 102 -2.89 7.88 1.26
CA THR A 102 -4.24 7.33 1.03
C THR A 102 -5.13 7.45 2.27
N PHE A 103 -4.66 7.03 3.45
CA PHE A 103 -5.48 6.85 4.65
C PHE A 103 -4.98 7.63 5.89
N GLY A 104 -3.84 8.32 5.80
CA GLY A 104 -3.13 8.96 6.91
C GLY A 104 -2.00 8.10 7.48
N GLY A 105 -2.20 6.77 7.52
CA GLY A 105 -1.17 5.79 7.90
C GLY A 105 -0.50 6.09 9.24
N ILE A 106 0.78 5.70 9.37
CA ILE A 106 1.54 5.90 10.62
C ILE A 106 1.72 7.38 10.98
N PHE A 107 1.80 8.26 9.97
CA PHE A 107 1.97 9.70 10.19
C PHE A 107 0.68 10.42 10.58
N LYS A 108 -0.45 9.72 10.70
CA LYS A 108 -1.62 10.25 11.39
C LYS A 108 -1.28 10.73 12.81
N GLU A 109 -0.38 10.02 13.49
CA GLU A 109 0.07 10.32 14.85
C GLU A 109 1.31 11.24 14.88
N SER A 110 1.54 12.03 13.82
CA SER A 110 2.71 12.92 13.69
C SER A 110 2.71 14.15 14.61
N GLY A 111 1.60 14.41 15.31
CA GLY A 111 1.43 15.59 16.17
C GLY A 111 0.86 16.82 15.46
N TYR A 112 0.84 16.85 14.12
CA TYR A 112 0.12 17.89 13.38
C TYR A 112 -1.40 17.69 13.49
N ARG A 113 -2.15 18.78 13.67
CA ARG A 113 -3.61 18.72 13.76
C ARG A 113 -4.23 18.34 12.42
N PHE A 114 -5.38 17.67 12.47
CA PHE A 114 -6.16 17.27 11.29
C PHE A 114 -5.35 16.48 10.24
N THR A 115 -4.43 15.62 10.71
CA THR A 115 -3.61 14.79 9.82
C THR A 115 -4.42 13.62 9.25
N THR A 116 -4.49 13.55 7.92
CA THR A 116 -5.35 12.63 7.17
C THR A 116 -4.65 12.12 5.89
N GLY A 117 -5.28 11.21 5.14
CA GLY A 117 -4.96 11.00 3.73
C GLY A 117 -5.66 12.04 2.86
N LEU A 118 -5.53 11.93 1.53
CA LEU A 118 -6.10 12.93 0.61
C LEU A 118 -7.63 12.92 0.61
N HIS A 119 -8.22 11.73 0.50
CA HIS A 119 -9.67 11.53 0.43
C HIS A 119 -10.22 10.73 1.60
N PHE A 120 -9.36 10.10 2.39
CA PHE A 120 -9.76 9.19 3.45
C PHE A 120 -8.96 9.43 4.73
N GLU A 121 -9.66 9.28 5.85
CA GLU A 121 -9.10 9.19 7.19
C GLU A 121 -9.44 7.81 7.74
N LYS A 122 -8.47 6.88 7.70
CA LYS A 122 -8.79 5.45 7.86
C LYS A 122 -9.89 5.06 6.86
N GLU A 123 -10.97 4.42 7.31
CA GLU A 123 -12.11 4.06 6.45
C GLU A 123 -13.05 5.23 6.14
N LYS A 124 -12.94 6.36 6.85
CA LYS A 124 -13.86 7.47 6.71
C LYS A 124 -13.49 8.31 5.50
N GLU A 125 -14.42 8.45 4.57
CA GLU A 125 -14.30 9.37 3.44
C GLU A 125 -14.38 10.84 3.89
N LEU A 126 -13.54 11.68 3.30
CA LEU A 126 -13.43 13.10 3.60
C LEU A 126 -14.04 13.96 2.49
N PHE A 127 -14.45 15.16 2.89
CA PHE A 127 -14.88 16.21 1.96
C PHE A 127 -13.69 16.98 1.36
N LEU A 128 -12.56 17.00 2.08
CA LEU A 128 -11.31 17.60 1.60
C LEU A 128 -10.95 17.01 0.24
N PHE A 129 -10.67 17.86 -0.74
CA PHE A 129 -10.33 17.46 -2.12
C PHE A 129 -11.39 16.61 -2.84
N SER A 130 -12.63 16.54 -2.38
CA SER A 130 -13.69 15.71 -2.98
C SER A 130 -13.87 15.92 -4.50
N SER A 131 -13.69 17.15 -5.00
CA SER A 131 -13.73 17.47 -6.44
C SER A 131 -12.64 16.81 -7.28
N LEU A 132 -11.61 16.24 -6.67
CA LEU A 132 -10.50 15.56 -7.34
C LEU A 132 -10.69 14.04 -7.43
N LYS A 133 -11.74 13.47 -6.80
CA LYS A 133 -11.92 12.01 -6.70
C LYS A 133 -11.94 11.32 -8.06
N ASP A 134 -12.68 11.87 -9.02
CA ASP A 134 -12.84 11.28 -10.36
C ASP A 134 -11.53 11.12 -11.14
N LYS A 135 -10.51 11.89 -10.77
CA LYS A 135 -9.16 11.80 -11.36
C LYS A 135 -8.09 11.31 -10.40
N THR A 136 -8.49 10.84 -9.20
CA THR A 136 -7.54 10.31 -8.21
C THR A 136 -7.47 8.79 -8.27
N ILE A 137 -6.25 8.27 -8.24
CA ILE A 137 -5.95 6.85 -8.04
C ILE A 137 -5.14 6.71 -6.75
N SER A 138 -5.47 5.73 -5.92
CA SER A 138 -4.82 5.52 -4.62
C SER A 138 -3.98 4.26 -4.63
N LEU A 139 -2.71 4.38 -4.23
CA LEU A 139 -1.78 3.26 -4.16
C LEU A 139 -1.30 3.09 -2.72
N SER A 140 -2.06 2.34 -1.92
CA SER A 140 -1.73 2.10 -0.52
C SER A 140 -0.63 1.04 -0.34
N GLY A 141 0.14 1.18 0.74
CA GLY A 141 1.33 0.38 1.07
C GLY A 141 2.30 1.18 1.93
N CYS A 142 3.07 0.53 2.79
CA CYS A 142 4.08 1.19 3.63
C CYS A 142 5.42 0.42 3.56
N PRO A 143 6.26 0.68 2.54
CA PRO A 143 6.01 1.56 1.39
C PRO A 143 5.14 0.91 0.30
N ILE A 144 4.74 1.68 -0.72
CA ILE A 144 4.13 1.15 -1.95
C ILE A 144 5.09 0.20 -2.67
N HIS A 145 4.57 -0.86 -3.27
CA HIS A 145 5.36 -1.76 -4.12
C HIS A 145 5.77 -1.07 -5.43
N PRO A 146 7.04 -1.13 -5.87
CA PRO A 146 7.51 -0.40 -7.05
C PRO A 146 6.73 -0.78 -8.32
N GLU A 147 6.51 -2.09 -8.53
CA GLU A 147 5.74 -2.59 -9.67
C GLU A 147 4.32 -2.01 -9.75
N VAL A 148 3.66 -1.85 -8.60
CA VAL A 148 2.28 -1.32 -8.53
C VAL A 148 2.25 0.14 -8.96
N LEU A 149 3.21 0.95 -8.50
CA LEU A 149 3.34 2.35 -8.90
C LEU A 149 3.64 2.48 -10.39
N VAL A 150 4.65 1.77 -10.88
CA VAL A 150 5.09 1.89 -12.28
C VAL A 150 4.04 1.35 -13.24
N SER A 151 3.44 0.20 -12.96
CA SER A 151 2.36 -0.36 -13.77
C SER A 151 1.15 0.59 -13.85
N THR A 152 0.79 1.22 -12.73
CA THR A 152 -0.31 2.21 -12.73
C THR A 152 0.04 3.44 -13.58
N LEU A 153 1.27 3.92 -13.53
CA LEU A 153 1.73 5.06 -14.35
C LEU A 153 1.72 4.73 -15.84
N TYR A 154 2.16 3.53 -16.24
CA TYR A 154 2.06 3.08 -17.63
C TYR A 154 0.62 2.91 -18.08
N ALA A 155 -0.26 2.34 -17.24
CA ALA A 155 -1.68 2.25 -17.56
C ALA A 155 -2.29 3.63 -17.84
N ILE A 156 -1.93 4.66 -17.05
CA ILE A 156 -2.37 6.04 -17.31
C ILE A 156 -1.75 6.60 -18.60
N LYS A 157 -0.46 6.34 -18.87
CA LYS A 157 0.23 6.81 -20.08
C LYS A 157 -0.42 6.26 -21.35
N GLU A 158 -0.80 4.99 -21.33
CA GLU A 158 -1.41 4.27 -22.45
C GLU A 158 -2.95 4.41 -22.48
N ASP A 159 -3.52 5.28 -21.62
CA ASP A 159 -4.96 5.53 -21.51
C ASP A 159 -5.80 4.26 -21.28
N LEU A 160 -5.24 3.30 -20.54
CA LEU A 160 -5.93 2.07 -20.17
C LEU A 160 -6.96 2.34 -19.07
N GLU A 161 -8.12 1.70 -19.20
CA GLU A 161 -9.16 1.77 -18.17
C GLU A 161 -8.70 1.05 -16.90
N LEU A 162 -8.69 1.78 -15.78
CA LEU A 162 -8.38 1.24 -14.45
C LEU A 162 -9.66 1.05 -13.65
N HIS A 163 -10.04 -0.20 -13.39
CA HIS A 163 -11.15 -0.50 -12.48
C HIS A 163 -10.70 -0.31 -11.03
N LEU A 164 -11.29 0.68 -10.34
CA LEU A 164 -10.94 1.03 -8.97
C LEU A 164 -11.90 0.41 -7.95
N ASP A 165 -11.39 0.13 -6.74
CA ASP A 165 -12.22 -0.24 -5.58
C ASP A 165 -12.78 1.01 -4.86
N ARG A 166 -13.51 0.80 -3.75
CA ARG A 166 -14.13 1.89 -2.97
C ARG A 166 -13.13 2.91 -2.41
N PHE A 167 -11.84 2.55 -2.32
CA PHE A 167 -10.77 3.41 -1.84
C PHE A 167 -9.96 4.02 -2.99
N LEU A 168 -10.48 3.94 -4.22
CA LEU A 168 -9.83 4.40 -5.45
C LEU A 168 -8.56 3.61 -5.80
N ARG A 169 -8.43 2.37 -5.31
CA ARG A 169 -7.26 1.53 -5.57
C ARG A 169 -7.48 0.62 -6.79
N PRO A 170 -6.49 0.41 -7.68
CA PRO A 170 -6.66 -0.49 -8.82
C PRO A 170 -6.94 -1.94 -8.40
N LYS A 171 -8.09 -2.48 -8.82
CA LYS A 171 -8.54 -3.83 -8.43
C LYS A 171 -7.54 -4.92 -8.80
N GLU A 172 -6.78 -4.75 -9.88
CA GLU A 172 -5.77 -5.73 -10.29
C GLU A 172 -4.76 -6.07 -9.18
N PHE A 173 -4.40 -5.06 -8.36
CA PHE A 173 -3.47 -5.22 -7.24
C PHE A 173 -4.17 -5.43 -5.90
N TYR A 174 -5.39 -4.90 -5.72
CA TYR A 174 -6.09 -4.86 -4.42
C TYR A 174 -7.41 -5.65 -4.36
N ALA A 175 -7.79 -6.42 -5.39
CA ALA A 175 -9.02 -7.23 -5.35
C ALA A 175 -8.88 -8.46 -4.43
N TYR A 176 -7.68 -9.01 -4.33
CA TYR A 176 -7.41 -10.21 -3.54
C TYR A 176 -6.66 -9.88 -2.27
N THR A 177 -6.89 -10.70 -1.23
CA THR A 177 -6.10 -10.61 -0.01
C THR A 177 -4.69 -11.12 -0.26
N ILE A 178 -3.72 -10.60 0.48
CA ILE A 178 -2.31 -11.02 0.47
C ILE A 178 -2.19 -12.51 0.79
N HIS A 179 -3.15 -13.08 1.53
CA HIS A 179 -3.22 -14.51 1.80
C HIS A 179 -3.36 -15.35 0.52
N SER A 180 -4.04 -14.86 -0.52
CA SER A 180 -4.33 -15.64 -1.74
C SER A 180 -3.09 -16.18 -2.45
N GLY A 181 -1.93 -15.49 -2.36
CA GLY A 181 -0.66 -15.97 -2.92
C GLY A 181 0.34 -16.52 -1.89
N CYS A 182 -0.07 -16.65 -0.62
CA CYS A 182 0.84 -17.02 0.46
C CYS A 182 1.28 -18.48 0.31
N THR A 183 2.60 -18.72 0.35
CA THR A 183 3.16 -20.08 0.33
C THR A 183 2.78 -20.91 1.54
N ARG A 184 2.28 -20.27 2.61
CA ARG A 184 1.84 -20.91 3.85
C ARG A 184 0.34 -21.20 3.89
N ASN A 185 -0.35 -21.15 2.74
CA ASN A 185 -1.80 -21.38 2.68
C ASN A 185 -2.20 -22.74 3.23
N GLU A 186 -1.43 -23.77 2.91
CA GLU A 186 -1.75 -25.10 3.39
C GLU A 186 -1.63 -25.24 4.92
N TYR A 187 -0.58 -24.69 5.53
CA TYR A 187 -0.49 -24.62 6.99
C TYR A 187 -1.68 -23.85 7.59
N PHE A 188 -2.15 -22.80 6.91
CA PHE A 188 -3.34 -22.06 7.33
C PHE A 188 -4.60 -22.93 7.29
N GLU A 189 -4.82 -23.69 6.21
CA GLU A 189 -5.96 -24.60 6.04
C GLU A 189 -5.99 -25.68 7.12
N TYR A 190 -4.84 -26.33 7.36
CA TYR A 190 -4.70 -27.41 8.35
C TYR A 190 -4.47 -26.93 9.78
N LYS A 191 -4.45 -25.60 10.00
CA LYS A 191 -4.31 -24.99 11.33
C LYS A 191 -3.02 -25.32 12.06
N ILE A 192 -1.96 -25.49 11.29
CA ILE A 192 -0.60 -25.70 11.78
C ILE A 192 0.07 -24.33 11.89
N ASP A 193 0.51 -23.93 13.07
CA ASP A 193 1.14 -22.63 13.32
C ASP A 193 2.68 -22.74 13.33
N ASN A 194 3.34 -21.60 13.18
CA ASN A 194 4.80 -21.48 13.12
C ASN A 194 5.47 -21.62 14.50
N HIS A 195 4.74 -21.34 15.59
CA HIS A 195 5.18 -21.30 17.01
C HIS A 195 6.42 -20.43 17.33
N GLN A 196 7.19 -20.00 16.34
CA GLN A 196 8.41 -19.20 16.44
C GLN A 196 8.51 -18.25 15.24
N PHE A 197 8.99 -17.02 15.45
CA PHE A 197 9.29 -16.10 14.35
C PHE A 197 10.49 -16.57 13.52
N GLY A 198 10.50 -16.25 12.22
CA GLY A 198 11.63 -16.52 11.32
C GLY A 198 11.69 -17.94 10.74
N ARG A 199 10.97 -18.91 11.31
CA ARG A 199 10.80 -20.25 10.72
C ARG A 199 10.04 -20.19 9.39
N LEU A 200 10.36 -21.08 8.45
CA LEU A 200 9.80 -21.10 7.10
C LEU A 200 8.45 -21.84 7.04
N GLU A 201 8.29 -22.81 7.93
CA GLU A 201 7.14 -23.68 8.11
C GLU A 201 6.02 -23.00 8.90
N GLY A 202 4.84 -23.59 8.90
CA GLY A 202 3.73 -23.16 9.75
C GLY A 202 3.08 -21.83 9.35
N CYS A 203 1.83 -21.68 9.73
CA CYS A 203 1.08 -20.45 9.54
C CYS A 203 1.42 -19.43 10.64
N MET A 204 1.41 -18.14 10.32
CA MET A 204 1.61 -17.06 11.31
C MET A 204 0.30 -16.37 11.72
N PHE A 205 -0.84 -16.86 11.25
CA PHE A 205 -2.14 -16.27 11.55
C PHE A 205 -2.64 -16.64 12.94
N TYR A 206 -2.42 -17.86 13.44
CA TYR A 206 -3.12 -18.29 14.65
C TYR A 206 -2.44 -17.78 15.92
N GLU A 207 -1.12 -17.68 15.96
CA GLU A 207 -0.41 -17.19 17.15
C GLU A 207 0.19 -15.80 16.93
N HIS A 208 0.81 -15.60 15.76
CA HIS A 208 1.67 -14.45 15.48
C HIS A 208 0.95 -13.22 14.89
N GLY A 209 -0.39 -13.23 14.79
CA GLY A 209 -1.15 -12.03 14.42
C GLY A 209 -1.16 -11.67 12.94
N CYS A 210 -0.71 -12.55 12.03
CA CYS A 210 -0.61 -12.24 10.60
C CYS A 210 -1.91 -11.69 10.00
N GLN A 211 -1.86 -10.49 9.43
CA GLN A 211 -3.02 -9.80 8.86
C GLN A 211 -3.30 -10.16 7.40
N ALA A 212 -2.52 -11.05 6.77
CA ALA A 212 -2.65 -11.38 5.35
C ALA A 212 -4.08 -11.78 4.93
N PRO A 213 -4.88 -12.50 5.74
CA PRO A 213 -6.28 -12.82 5.41
C PRO A 213 -7.25 -11.64 5.45
N PHE A 214 -6.82 -10.48 5.96
CA PHE A 214 -7.60 -9.25 6.09
C PHE A 214 -7.11 -8.12 5.19
N SER A 215 -5.99 -8.30 4.51
CA SER A 215 -5.30 -7.20 3.84
C SER A 215 -5.22 -7.43 2.36
N HIS A 216 -5.65 -6.46 1.59
CA HIS A 216 -5.68 -6.46 0.14
C HIS A 216 -4.34 -5.97 -0.40
N GLY A 217 -3.79 -6.69 -1.36
CA GLY A 217 -2.53 -6.31 -1.96
C GLY A 217 -1.84 -7.44 -2.70
N SER A 218 -0.77 -7.09 -3.39
CA SER A 218 -0.07 -7.97 -4.32
C SER A 218 1.15 -8.68 -3.72
N CYS A 219 1.59 -8.39 -2.49
CA CYS A 219 2.91 -8.76 -1.95
C CYS A 219 3.32 -10.25 -2.06
N ASN A 220 2.35 -11.16 -2.19
CA ASN A 220 2.61 -12.59 -2.35
C ASN A 220 2.41 -13.11 -3.79
N ARG A 221 1.77 -12.31 -4.65
CA ARG A 221 1.60 -12.54 -6.10
C ARG A 221 2.74 -11.88 -6.89
N ILE A 222 3.13 -10.68 -6.48
CA ILE A 222 4.26 -9.89 -6.96
C ILE A 222 5.21 -9.75 -5.77
N LEU A 223 6.38 -10.36 -5.87
CA LEU A 223 7.35 -10.39 -4.78
C LEU A 223 8.17 -9.11 -4.71
N TRP A 224 8.47 -8.69 -3.49
CA TRP A 224 9.36 -7.57 -3.24
C TRP A 224 10.76 -7.88 -3.76
N ASN A 225 11.27 -6.97 -4.58
CA ASN A 225 12.57 -7.05 -5.25
C ASN A 225 12.76 -8.37 -6.04
N GLY A 226 11.67 -9.01 -6.47
CA GLY A 226 11.71 -10.31 -7.16
C GLY A 226 12.10 -11.49 -6.28
N VAL A 227 12.28 -11.29 -4.97
CA VAL A 227 12.84 -12.32 -4.07
C VAL A 227 11.80 -12.79 -3.04
N ASN A 228 11.19 -11.88 -2.28
CA ASN A 228 10.52 -12.27 -1.04
C ASN A 228 9.25 -11.48 -0.73
N SER A 229 8.55 -11.87 0.32
CA SER A 229 7.48 -11.13 0.98
C SER A 229 7.61 -11.34 2.50
N LYS A 230 6.91 -10.53 3.32
CA LYS A 230 6.95 -10.72 4.78
C LYS A 230 6.67 -12.18 5.18
N THR A 231 5.56 -12.73 4.67
CA THR A 231 5.12 -14.08 5.06
C THR A 231 6.06 -15.17 4.58
N ARG A 232 6.75 -14.98 3.46
CA ARG A 232 7.77 -15.91 2.99
C ARG A 232 9.05 -15.85 3.85
N ASN A 233 9.38 -14.67 4.40
CA ASN A 233 10.51 -14.47 5.30
C ASN A 233 10.22 -14.80 6.79
N GLY A 234 9.11 -15.46 7.11
CA GLY A 234 8.78 -15.78 8.51
C GLY A 234 8.36 -14.59 9.36
N GLU A 235 7.88 -13.52 8.71
CA GLU A 235 7.32 -12.32 9.36
C GLU A 235 5.81 -12.20 9.07
N PRO A 236 4.94 -11.97 10.08
CA PRO A 236 3.53 -11.76 9.84
C PRO A 236 3.27 -10.53 8.95
N CYS A 237 2.24 -10.61 8.10
CA CYS A 237 1.74 -9.41 7.44
C CYS A 237 1.18 -8.44 8.48
N HIS A 238 1.51 -7.14 8.37
CA HIS A 238 1.01 -6.10 9.28
C HIS A 238 -0.22 -5.36 8.74
N GLY A 239 -0.68 -5.73 7.54
CA GLY A 239 -1.80 -5.08 6.87
C GLY A 239 -1.52 -3.65 6.46
N CYS A 240 -0.27 -3.35 6.07
CA CYS A 240 0.16 -1.98 5.79
C CYS A 240 -0.50 -1.32 4.59
N THR A 241 -1.32 -2.04 3.83
CA THR A 241 -2.12 -1.55 2.69
C THR A 241 -3.55 -1.17 3.07
N GLU A 242 -3.98 -1.46 4.30
CA GLU A 242 -5.35 -1.27 4.75
C GLU A 242 -5.56 0.05 5.52
N PRO A 243 -6.80 0.55 5.58
CA PRO A 243 -7.12 1.83 6.22
C PRO A 243 -6.89 1.86 7.73
N ASP A 244 -6.90 0.70 8.39
CA ASP A 244 -6.70 0.58 9.82
C ASP A 244 -5.22 0.43 10.24
N PHE A 245 -4.28 0.55 9.29
CA PHE A 245 -2.85 0.55 9.58
C PHE A 245 -2.35 1.91 10.11
N PRO A 246 -1.51 1.94 11.17
CA PRO A 246 -1.01 0.80 11.92
C PRO A 246 -2.02 0.23 12.92
N LYS A 247 -2.10 -1.10 13.00
CA LYS A 247 -2.90 -1.77 14.03
C LYS A 247 -2.13 -1.86 15.35
N GLN A 248 -2.87 -1.95 16.45
CA GLN A 248 -2.33 -2.31 17.75
C GLN A 248 -2.28 -3.84 17.89
N ASN A 249 -1.36 -4.35 18.72
CA ASN A 249 -1.21 -5.79 19.01
C ASN A 249 -0.94 -6.69 17.78
N LEU A 250 -0.10 -6.21 16.84
CA LEU A 250 0.20 -6.86 15.56
C LEU A 250 0.74 -8.29 15.66
N PHE A 251 1.39 -8.65 16.77
CA PHE A 251 2.09 -9.93 16.93
C PHE A 251 1.27 -10.99 17.68
N ARG A 252 -0.04 -10.76 17.86
CA ARG A 252 -0.91 -11.72 18.55
C ARG A 252 -2.29 -11.79 17.93
N THR A 253 -2.76 -13.01 17.66
CA THR A 253 -4.17 -13.24 17.33
C THR A 253 -4.98 -13.45 18.59
N LYS A 254 -5.93 -12.54 18.84
CA LYS A 254 -6.87 -12.69 19.96
C LYS A 254 -7.83 -13.85 19.68
N LYS A 255 -8.00 -14.73 20.66
CA LYS A 255 -8.84 -15.94 20.58
C LYS A 255 -9.89 -15.96 21.67
N ASN A 256 -11.08 -16.46 21.35
CA ASN A 256 -12.15 -16.80 22.27
C ASN A 256 -12.31 -18.33 22.27
N MET A 257 -11.99 -19.01 23.38
CA MET A 257 -12.00 -20.48 23.48
C MET A 257 -11.20 -21.16 22.34
N GLY A 258 -10.01 -20.62 22.02
CA GLY A 258 -9.15 -21.15 20.95
C GLY A 258 -9.54 -20.80 19.52
N VAL A 259 -10.67 -20.09 19.31
CA VAL A 259 -11.13 -19.61 18.00
C VAL A 259 -10.72 -18.16 17.81
N PRO A 260 -10.14 -17.76 16.66
CA PRO A 260 -9.83 -16.35 16.40
C PRO A 260 -11.05 -15.44 16.59
N GLN A 261 -10.87 -14.31 17.28
CA GLN A 261 -11.95 -13.34 17.51
C GLN A 261 -12.46 -12.79 16.18
N PHE A 262 -11.54 -12.52 15.25
CA PHE A 262 -11.85 -12.06 13.90
C PHE A 262 -11.54 -13.19 12.92
N LEU A 263 -12.50 -13.49 12.06
CA LEU A 263 -12.40 -14.54 11.05
C LEU A 263 -12.07 -13.92 9.70
N PRO A 264 -11.32 -14.64 8.83
CA PRO A 264 -10.96 -14.17 7.50
C PRO A 264 -12.15 -13.57 6.73
N LEU A 265 -11.87 -12.59 5.87
CA LEU A 265 -12.90 -11.89 5.11
C LEU A 265 -13.79 -12.86 4.33
N GLY A 266 -15.11 -12.69 4.44
CA GLY A 266 -16.10 -13.53 3.76
C GLY A 266 -16.36 -14.91 4.38
N VAL A 267 -15.68 -15.27 5.49
CA VAL A 267 -15.85 -16.59 6.12
C VAL A 267 -16.83 -16.51 7.30
N SER A 268 -17.95 -17.24 7.23
CA SER A 268 -18.90 -17.32 8.34
C SER A 268 -18.34 -18.12 9.51
N LYS A 269 -18.73 -17.76 10.74
CA LYS A 269 -18.29 -18.46 11.96
C LYS A 269 -18.65 -19.95 11.95
N ARG A 270 -19.83 -20.29 11.46
CA ARG A 270 -20.27 -21.69 11.37
C ARG A 270 -19.38 -22.48 10.41
N ALA A 271 -19.18 -21.99 9.19
CA ALA A 271 -18.33 -22.64 8.20
C ALA A 271 -16.89 -22.80 8.72
N TYR A 272 -16.36 -21.75 9.35
CA TYR A 272 -15.03 -21.79 9.95
C TYR A 272 -14.89 -22.90 11.00
N LEU A 273 -15.84 -23.02 11.92
CA LEU A 273 -15.80 -24.04 12.98
C LEU A 273 -15.94 -25.46 12.42
N THR A 274 -16.81 -25.65 11.42
CA THR A 274 -16.96 -26.94 10.75
C THR A 274 -15.66 -27.35 10.07
N LEU A 275 -15.07 -26.46 9.26
CA LEU A 275 -13.77 -26.71 8.62
C LEU A 275 -12.68 -26.93 9.67
N ALA A 276 -12.70 -26.17 10.77
CA ALA A 276 -11.73 -26.32 11.84
C ALA A 276 -11.72 -27.70 12.50
N GLY A 277 -12.90 -28.27 12.74
CA GLY A 277 -13.00 -29.61 13.30
C GLY A 277 -12.46 -30.66 12.35
N VAL A 278 -12.81 -30.54 11.06
CA VAL A 278 -12.35 -31.46 10.01
C VAL A 278 -10.84 -31.36 9.82
N THR A 279 -10.28 -30.16 9.66
CA THR A 279 -8.87 -30.00 9.31
C THR A 279 -7.93 -30.39 10.45
N LYS A 280 -8.33 -30.17 11.71
CA LYS A 280 -7.56 -30.62 12.89
C LYS A 280 -7.57 -32.13 13.11
N ALA A 281 -8.46 -32.88 12.44
CA ALA A 281 -8.47 -34.33 12.52
C ALA A 281 -7.40 -34.96 11.61
N PHE A 282 -6.89 -34.22 10.62
CA PHE A 282 -5.79 -34.68 9.79
C PHE A 282 -4.46 -34.58 10.52
N LYS A 283 -3.60 -35.57 10.30
CA LYS A 283 -2.17 -35.52 10.62
C LYS A 283 -1.40 -35.63 9.32
N ILE A 284 -0.70 -34.56 8.95
CA ILE A 284 0.00 -34.47 7.67
C ILE A 284 1.47 -34.29 7.96
N LYS A 285 2.22 -35.40 7.88
CA LYS A 285 3.64 -35.48 8.25
C LYS A 285 4.48 -34.35 7.64
N ARG A 286 4.34 -34.08 6.34
CA ARG A 286 5.08 -33.02 5.64
C ARG A 286 4.78 -31.58 6.08
N LEU A 287 3.73 -31.36 6.86
CA LEU A 287 3.42 -30.05 7.44
C LEU A 287 3.81 -29.96 8.93
N GLU A 288 4.15 -31.08 9.56
CA GLU A 288 4.53 -31.16 10.97
C GLU A 288 6.05 -31.31 11.16
N GLU A 289 6.78 -31.68 10.10
CA GLU A 289 8.23 -31.80 10.08
C GLU A 289 8.89 -30.52 9.56
N ASP A 290 10.10 -30.24 10.06
CA ASP A 290 10.95 -29.16 9.56
C ASP A 290 11.43 -29.50 8.14
N LEU A 291 11.57 -28.49 7.27
CA LEU A 291 11.97 -28.67 5.87
C LEU A 291 13.45 -29.08 5.74
N PHE A 292 14.28 -28.81 6.75
CA PHE A 292 15.74 -28.97 6.74
C PHE A 292 16.25 -29.67 7.99
#